data_AF-A0A9D2G696-F1
#
_entry.id   AF-A0A9D2G696-F1
#
_cell.length_a   1.000
_cell.length_b   1.000
_cell.length_c   1.000
_cell.angle_alpha   90.00
_cell.angle_beta   90.00
_cell.angle_gamma   90.00
#
_symmetry.space_group_name_H-M   'P 1'
#
loop_
_entity.id
_entity.type
_entity.pdbx_description
1 polymer ?
#
loop_
_entity_poly.entity_id
_entity_poly.type
_entity_poly.pdbx_seq_one_letter_code
_entity_poly.pdbx_strand_id
1 'polypeptide(L)'
;MTEKLKINVTKRTADILEKDAESFEFFKADGRTLNKNALLTQLIVNYYERFRVQEEELSTYLTGAIGKETHLKKGELEALCRTIASHVRKREAAPLKERFDHTVSVKPTRASEPVLDYIEAYLLGGSTLSEYFRNLFSSYAALPQDEREKIVFRPQYEALERAIAAKKKVFLTTQRTREKGYELSPYRIAASKEELHCYLLAARGNECVPIRLSRIVSVTPLAQDAVFSPEHLSMFARMLAFGPQFRYGKREEEAVVQFTAHGMEMYRALYVHRPVPVSVENNTFTFACSHQQLMQYLVRFGRDAFVVRPSSLRERIRTFYALAGKKYASANRHYATLRNEAAAADAKADKNADERKAPPEEEQ
;
A
#
# COMPACT_ATOMS: atom_id res chain seq x y z
N MET A 1 -24.75 15.26 16.66
CA MET A 1 -24.27 14.48 15.50
C MET A 1 -23.54 15.44 14.60
N THR A 2 -22.22 15.34 14.49
CA THR A 2 -21.42 16.20 13.60
C THR A 2 -21.76 15.88 12.15
N GLU A 3 -22.03 16.92 11.35
CA GLU A 3 -22.40 16.80 9.95
C GLU A 3 -21.27 16.14 9.13
N LYS A 4 -21.62 15.41 8.06
CA LYS A 4 -20.60 14.83 7.17
C LYS A 4 -20.01 15.92 6.28
N LEU A 5 -18.69 16.07 6.32
CA LEU A 5 -17.96 16.93 5.41
C LEU A 5 -17.85 16.28 4.03
N LYS A 6 -18.34 16.97 3.00
CA LYS A 6 -18.24 16.54 1.59
C LYS A 6 -17.11 17.29 0.90
N ILE A 7 -16.19 16.54 0.31
CA ILE A 7 -14.97 17.07 -0.31
C ILE A 7 -14.92 16.55 -1.75
N ASN A 8 -14.92 17.46 -2.71
CA ASN A 8 -14.80 17.11 -4.12
C ASN A 8 -13.32 17.05 -4.51
N VAL A 9 -12.90 15.91 -5.03
CA VAL A 9 -11.54 15.59 -5.46
C VAL A 9 -11.55 15.07 -6.90
N THR A 10 -10.36 14.90 -7.48
CA THR A 10 -10.22 14.23 -8.78
C THR A 10 -10.50 12.74 -8.67
N LYS A 11 -10.92 12.11 -9.77
CA LYS A 11 -11.06 10.64 -9.86
C LYS A 11 -9.80 9.92 -9.37
N ARG A 12 -8.63 10.36 -9.84
CA ARG A 12 -7.33 9.82 -9.44
C ARG A 12 -7.14 9.83 -7.91
N THR A 13 -7.46 10.94 -7.25
CA THR A 13 -7.33 11.05 -5.79
C THR A 13 -8.29 10.08 -5.10
N ALA A 14 -9.55 10.01 -5.55
CA ALA A 14 -10.53 9.08 -5.01
C ALA A 14 -10.12 7.60 -5.16
N ASP A 15 -9.63 7.22 -6.36
CA ASP A 15 -9.16 5.86 -6.66
C ASP A 15 -7.96 5.47 -5.78
N ILE A 16 -7.03 6.39 -5.52
CA ILE A 16 -5.88 6.14 -4.64
C ILE A 16 -6.33 5.95 -3.19
N LEU A 17 -7.22 6.79 -2.68
CA LEU A 17 -7.77 6.66 -1.33
C LEU A 17 -8.52 5.32 -1.15
N GLU A 18 -9.25 4.89 -2.17
CA GLU A 18 -9.94 3.60 -2.16
C GLU A 18 -8.97 2.41 -2.20
N LYS A 19 -7.99 2.46 -3.10
CA LYS A 19 -6.92 1.45 -3.19
C LYS A 19 -6.14 1.34 -1.88
N ASP A 20 -5.85 2.46 -1.22
CA ASP A 20 -5.13 2.47 0.06
C ASP A 20 -5.99 1.93 1.19
N ALA A 21 -7.30 2.23 1.22
CA ALA A 21 -8.21 1.66 2.21
C ALA A 21 -8.23 0.13 2.11
N GLU A 22 -8.27 -0.41 0.88
CA GLU A 22 -8.19 -1.85 0.65
C GLU A 22 -6.81 -2.42 1.00
N SER A 23 -5.76 -1.83 0.43
CA SER A 23 -4.38 -2.29 0.56
C SER A 23 -3.92 -2.31 2.03
N PHE A 24 -4.30 -1.29 2.80
CA PHE A 24 -3.95 -1.18 4.22
C PHE A 24 -4.96 -1.87 5.15
N GLU A 25 -5.85 -2.69 4.60
CA GLU A 25 -6.79 -3.55 5.35
C GLU A 25 -7.82 -2.77 6.21
N PHE A 26 -8.25 -1.57 5.77
CA PHE A 26 -9.37 -0.83 6.39
C PHE A 26 -10.72 -1.43 5.96
N PHE A 27 -11.09 -2.54 6.58
CA PHE A 27 -12.40 -3.18 6.38
C PHE A 27 -13.35 -2.92 7.56
N LYS A 28 -14.65 -3.03 7.30
CA LYS A 28 -15.67 -3.15 8.34
C LYS A 28 -15.61 -4.54 8.99
N ALA A 29 -16.43 -4.76 10.01
CA ALA A 29 -16.50 -6.03 10.74
C ALA A 29 -16.82 -7.25 9.84
N ASP A 30 -17.42 -7.03 8.67
CA ASP A 30 -17.69 -8.08 7.67
C ASP A 30 -16.45 -8.57 6.91
N GLY A 31 -15.30 -7.89 7.06
CA GLY A 31 -14.05 -8.20 6.38
C GLY A 31 -14.06 -8.02 4.87
N ARG A 32 -15.11 -7.41 4.29
CA ARG A 32 -15.30 -7.25 2.84
C ARG A 32 -15.58 -5.82 2.44
N THR A 33 -16.36 -5.10 3.24
CA THR A 33 -16.74 -3.72 2.93
C THR A 33 -15.64 -2.77 3.40
N LEU A 34 -15.19 -1.87 2.52
CA LEU A 34 -14.18 -0.88 2.87
C LEU A 34 -14.70 0.14 3.91
N ASN A 35 -13.84 0.47 4.87
CA ASN A 35 -14.05 1.50 5.87
C ASN A 35 -13.25 2.76 5.50
N LYS A 36 -13.67 3.42 4.42
CA LYS A 36 -13.01 4.63 3.89
C LYS A 36 -12.89 5.73 4.96
N ASN A 37 -13.89 5.89 5.83
CA ASN A 37 -13.86 6.89 6.89
C ASN A 37 -12.71 6.68 7.89
N ALA A 38 -12.35 5.42 8.18
CA ALA A 38 -11.25 5.12 9.08
C ALA A 38 -9.90 5.52 8.48
N LEU A 39 -9.67 5.25 7.18
CA LEU A 39 -8.48 5.75 6.48
C LEU A 39 -8.43 7.28 6.52
N LEU A 40 -9.51 7.96 6.12
CA LEU A 40 -9.54 9.43 6.08
C LEU A 40 -9.32 10.04 7.47
N THR A 41 -9.83 9.41 8.52
CA THR A 41 -9.55 9.81 9.91
C THR A 41 -8.06 9.74 10.21
N GLN A 42 -7.37 8.67 9.81
CA GLN A 42 -5.91 8.57 9.98
C GLN A 42 -5.17 9.64 9.19
N LEU A 43 -5.58 9.95 7.95
CA LEU A 43 -4.94 11.00 7.16
C LEU A 43 -5.09 12.38 7.82
N ILE A 44 -6.29 12.69 8.32
CA ILE A 44 -6.55 13.96 9.01
C ILE A 44 -5.64 14.07 10.24
N VAL A 45 -5.56 13.04 11.07
CA VAL A 45 -4.79 13.10 12.33
C VAL A 45 -3.28 13.05 12.08
N ASN A 46 -2.82 12.26 11.12
CA ASN A 46 -1.39 11.97 10.98
C ASN A 46 -0.67 12.86 9.96
N TYR A 47 -1.39 13.43 8.98
CA TYR A 47 -0.78 14.16 7.86
C TYR A 47 -0.92 15.68 7.93
N TYR A 48 -1.91 16.21 8.66
CA TYR A 48 -2.22 17.66 8.63
C TYR A 48 -1.03 18.54 9.02
N GLU A 49 -0.23 18.15 10.01
CA GLU A 49 0.99 18.89 10.42
C GLU A 49 2.01 18.97 9.28
N ARG A 50 2.28 17.84 8.62
CA ARG A 50 3.24 17.80 7.49
C ARG A 50 2.71 18.66 6.33
N PHE A 51 1.42 18.57 6.04
CA PHE A 51 0.80 19.41 5.03
C PHE A 51 0.87 20.90 5.40
N ARG A 52 0.60 21.27 6.65
CA ARG A 52 0.75 22.65 7.16
C ARG A 52 2.16 23.18 6.93
N VAL A 53 3.18 22.41 7.28
CA VAL A 53 4.59 22.82 7.10
C VAL A 53 4.90 23.07 5.63
N GLN A 54 4.45 22.19 4.72
CA GLN A 54 4.61 22.40 3.27
C GLN A 54 3.93 23.69 2.79
N GLU A 55 2.76 23.99 3.33
CA GLU A 55 2.00 25.20 2.99
C GLU A 55 2.70 26.47 3.50
N GLU A 56 3.27 26.42 4.69
CA GLU A 56 4.05 27.51 5.28
C GLU A 56 5.37 27.74 4.53
N GLU A 57 6.06 26.66 4.14
CA GLU A 57 7.27 26.73 3.31
C GLU A 57 6.99 27.39 1.96
N LEU A 58 5.91 26.99 1.27
CA LEU A 58 5.50 27.61 0.01
C LEU A 58 5.13 29.08 0.19
N SER A 59 4.35 29.40 1.23
CA SER A 59 3.96 30.78 1.52
C SER A 59 5.17 31.67 1.82
N THR A 60 6.12 31.16 2.61
CA THR A 60 7.36 31.87 2.97
C THR A 60 8.23 32.08 1.74
N TYR A 61 8.38 31.04 0.91
CA TYR A 61 9.12 31.11 -0.34
C TYR A 61 8.54 32.17 -1.29
N LEU A 62 7.22 32.12 -1.56
CA LEU A 62 6.56 33.08 -2.45
C LEU A 62 6.66 34.52 -1.92
N THR A 63 6.39 34.72 -0.63
CA THR A 63 6.48 36.05 0.01
C THR A 63 7.90 36.60 -0.08
N GLY A 64 8.91 35.77 0.19
CA GLY A 64 10.31 36.17 0.13
C GLY A 64 10.83 36.42 -1.29
N ALA A 65 10.37 35.64 -2.28
CA ALA A 65 10.78 35.80 -3.67
C ALA A 65 10.10 37.01 -4.34
N ILE A 66 8.77 37.11 -4.24
CA ILE A 66 7.99 38.17 -4.87
C ILE A 66 8.16 39.50 -4.13
N GLY A 67 8.30 39.47 -2.80
CA GLY A 67 8.50 40.68 -2.01
C GLY A 67 9.80 41.43 -2.31
N LYS A 68 10.83 40.73 -2.82
CA LYS A 68 12.09 41.37 -3.26
C LYS A 68 11.95 42.10 -4.60
N GLU A 69 11.09 41.59 -5.47
CA GLU A 69 10.91 42.06 -6.84
C GLU A 69 9.74 43.06 -6.97
N THR A 70 9.03 43.35 -5.89
CA THR A 70 7.83 44.19 -5.91
C THR A 70 7.83 45.22 -4.79
N HIS A 71 7.12 46.33 -4.99
CA HIS A 71 6.90 47.37 -3.98
C HIS A 71 5.50 47.28 -3.35
N LEU A 72 4.89 46.09 -3.37
CA LEU A 72 3.56 45.86 -2.83
C LEU A 72 3.55 46.05 -1.31
N LYS A 73 2.44 46.58 -0.78
CA LYS A 73 2.24 46.60 0.68
C LYS A 73 2.08 45.17 1.17
N LYS A 74 2.46 44.92 2.44
CA LYS A 74 2.44 43.58 3.05
C LYS A 74 1.13 42.81 2.78
N GLY A 75 -0.03 43.43 3.01
CA GLY A 75 -1.32 42.76 2.79
C GLY A 75 -1.63 42.44 1.32
N GLU A 76 -1.18 43.27 0.38
CA GLU A 76 -1.34 43.05 -1.07
C GLU A 76 -0.42 41.92 -1.55
N LEU A 77 0.84 41.91 -1.06
CA LEU A 77 1.80 40.85 -1.33
C LEU A 77 1.28 39.50 -0.81
N GLU A 78 0.78 39.45 0.43
CA GLU A 78 0.20 38.25 1.01
C GLU A 78 -1.02 37.76 0.21
N ALA A 79 -1.91 38.66 -0.21
CA ALA A 79 -3.07 38.30 -1.04
C ALA A 79 -2.67 37.73 -2.42
N LEU A 80 -1.65 38.33 -3.05
CA LEU A 80 -1.10 37.84 -4.31
C LEU A 80 -0.44 36.46 -4.13
N CYS A 81 0.40 36.28 -3.11
CA CYS A 81 1.04 35.01 -2.82
C CYS A 81 0.03 33.91 -2.51
N ARG A 82 -1.03 34.22 -1.76
CA ARG A 82 -2.15 33.27 -1.53
C ARG A 82 -2.84 32.86 -2.83
N THR A 83 -3.10 33.82 -3.72
CA THR A 83 -3.71 33.54 -5.04
C THR A 83 -2.81 32.62 -5.87
N ILE A 84 -1.52 32.92 -5.93
CA ILE A 84 -0.53 32.09 -6.66
C ILE A 84 -0.46 30.68 -6.06
N ALA A 85 -0.36 30.55 -4.73
CA ALA A 85 -0.34 29.27 -4.04
C ALA A 85 -1.61 28.45 -4.35
N SER A 86 -2.79 29.08 -4.36
CA SER A 86 -4.05 28.43 -4.74
C SER A 86 -4.01 27.86 -6.17
N HIS A 87 -3.46 28.61 -7.13
CA HIS A 87 -3.28 28.12 -8.49
C HIS A 87 -2.28 26.97 -8.60
N VAL A 88 -1.17 27.03 -7.84
CA VAL A 88 -0.18 25.94 -7.76
C VAL A 88 -0.84 24.67 -7.23
N ARG A 89 -1.54 24.75 -6.09
CA ARG A 89 -2.26 23.61 -5.48
C ARG A 89 -3.29 23.03 -6.42
N LYS A 90 -4.07 23.87 -7.10
CA LYS A 90 -5.08 23.41 -8.06
C LYS A 90 -4.44 22.64 -9.21
N ARG A 91 -3.28 23.10 -9.70
CA ARG A 91 -2.50 22.41 -10.73
C ARG A 91 -1.92 21.08 -10.22
N GLU A 92 -1.39 21.06 -8.99
CA GLU A 92 -0.85 19.83 -8.40
C GLU A 92 -1.94 18.79 -8.10
N ALA A 93 -3.13 19.24 -7.67
CA ALA A 93 -4.26 18.38 -7.41
C ALA A 93 -4.92 17.80 -8.67
N ALA A 94 -4.77 18.50 -9.80
CA ALA A 94 -5.29 18.11 -11.12
C ALA A 94 -4.23 18.34 -12.22
N PRO A 95 -3.12 17.57 -12.22
CA PRO A 95 -1.98 17.80 -13.12
C PRO A 95 -2.32 17.55 -14.59
N LEU A 96 -3.35 16.75 -14.87
CA LEU A 96 -3.88 16.48 -16.21
C LEU A 96 -5.15 17.29 -16.49
N LYS A 97 -5.41 18.35 -15.71
CA LYS A 97 -6.62 19.18 -15.77
C LYS A 97 -7.90 18.37 -15.52
N GLU A 98 -7.82 17.37 -14.65
CA GLU A 98 -8.96 16.58 -14.22
C GLU A 98 -10.03 17.44 -13.53
N ARG A 99 -11.28 17.00 -13.60
CA ARG A 99 -12.39 17.65 -12.88
C ARG A 99 -12.41 17.21 -11.41
N PHE A 100 -12.92 18.09 -10.55
CA PHE A 100 -13.19 17.82 -9.15
C PHE A 100 -14.66 17.44 -8.96
N ASP A 101 -15.07 16.30 -9.51
CA ASP A 101 -16.45 15.82 -9.56
C ASP A 101 -16.66 14.52 -8.76
N HIS A 102 -15.62 13.98 -8.12
CA HIS A 102 -15.73 12.84 -7.22
C HIS A 102 -15.81 13.29 -5.77
N THR A 103 -16.93 12.98 -5.10
CA THR A 103 -17.14 13.34 -3.69
C THR A 103 -16.61 12.25 -2.74
N VAL A 104 -15.70 12.65 -1.87
CA VAL A 104 -15.27 11.90 -0.68
C VAL A 104 -15.99 12.49 0.54
N SER A 105 -16.55 11.63 1.39
CA SER A 105 -17.27 12.07 2.60
C SER A 105 -16.51 11.68 3.86
N VAL A 106 -16.20 12.66 4.70
CA VAL A 106 -15.61 12.47 6.02
C VAL A 106 -16.70 12.65 7.08
N LYS A 107 -16.88 11.64 7.91
CA LYS A 107 -17.64 11.74 9.16
C LYS A 107 -16.65 11.99 10.30
N PRO A 108 -16.70 13.15 10.97
CA PRO A 108 -15.87 13.44 12.13
C PRO A 108 -15.98 12.33 13.18
N THR A 109 -14.84 12.00 13.79
CA THR A 109 -14.71 11.07 14.91
C THR A 109 -14.08 11.81 16.09
N ARG A 110 -14.15 11.23 17.29
CA ARG A 110 -13.49 11.77 18.49
C ARG A 110 -11.99 12.04 18.30
N ALA A 111 -11.32 11.28 17.42
CA ALA A 111 -9.90 11.46 17.13
C ALA A 111 -9.65 12.62 16.15
N SER A 112 -10.52 12.82 15.16
CA SER A 112 -10.32 13.84 14.13
C SER A 112 -10.93 15.20 14.50
N GLU A 113 -11.97 15.24 15.32
CA GLU A 113 -12.73 16.46 15.64
C GLU A 113 -11.85 17.60 16.16
N PRO A 114 -10.93 17.40 17.14
CA PRO A 114 -10.04 18.48 17.57
C PRO A 114 -9.11 19.00 16.47
N VAL A 115 -8.71 18.13 15.54
CA VAL A 115 -7.85 18.50 14.40
C VAL A 115 -8.64 19.29 13.36
N LEU A 116 -9.90 18.89 13.11
CA LEU A 116 -10.81 19.62 12.22
C LEU A 116 -11.07 21.04 12.75
N ASP A 117 -11.39 21.16 14.04
CA ASP A 117 -11.65 22.45 14.70
C ASP A 117 -10.42 23.37 14.60
N TYR A 118 -9.22 22.81 14.83
CA TYR A 118 -7.97 23.55 14.70
C TYR A 118 -7.70 24.00 13.27
N ILE A 119 -7.93 23.13 12.27
CA ILE A 119 -7.76 23.49 10.86
C ILE A 119 -8.72 24.63 10.47
N GLU A 120 -10.00 24.50 10.85
CA GLU A 120 -11.02 25.49 10.53
C GLU A 120 -10.74 26.86 11.17
N ALA A 121 -10.30 26.87 12.43
CA ALA A 121 -10.01 28.10 13.15
C ALA A 121 -8.70 28.79 12.71
N TYR A 122 -7.67 28.03 12.29
CA TYR A 122 -6.32 28.59 12.16
C TYR A 122 -5.63 28.34 10.82
N LEU A 123 -5.98 27.29 10.07
CA LEU A 123 -5.15 26.83 8.93
C LEU A 123 -5.77 27.06 7.55
N LEU A 124 -7.01 27.56 7.47
CA LEU A 124 -7.69 27.75 6.19
C LEU A 124 -7.04 28.78 5.29
N GLY A 125 -6.45 29.84 5.86
CA GLY A 125 -5.67 30.84 5.09
C GLY A 125 -6.43 31.45 3.92
N GLY A 126 -7.75 31.62 4.03
CA GLY A 126 -8.64 32.14 2.97
C GLY A 126 -9.21 31.09 2.01
N SER A 127 -8.95 29.80 2.24
CA SER A 127 -9.61 28.69 1.55
C SER A 127 -10.82 28.17 2.35
N THR A 128 -11.72 27.46 1.68
CA THR A 128 -12.78 26.72 2.37
C THR A 128 -12.23 25.43 2.99
N LEU A 129 -12.93 24.89 4.00
CA LEU A 129 -12.57 23.60 4.60
C LEU A 129 -12.48 22.47 3.56
N SER A 130 -13.42 22.44 2.60
CA SER A 130 -13.40 21.47 1.50
C SER A 130 -12.21 21.67 0.55
N GLU A 131 -11.77 22.91 0.32
CA GLU A 131 -10.55 23.20 -0.46
C GLU A 131 -9.29 22.71 0.24
N TYR A 132 -9.18 22.97 1.55
CA TYR A 132 -8.05 22.52 2.35
C TYR A 132 -7.89 21.00 2.27
N PHE A 133 -8.96 20.24 2.55
CA PHE A 133 -8.87 18.78 2.51
C PHE A 133 -8.70 18.20 1.11
N ARG A 134 -9.24 18.87 0.08
CA ARG A 134 -8.94 18.48 -1.30
C ARG A 134 -7.43 18.53 -1.56
N ASN A 135 -6.79 19.64 -1.20
CA ASN A 135 -5.35 19.81 -1.43
C ASN A 135 -4.53 18.84 -0.55
N LEU A 136 -4.94 18.61 0.69
CA LEU A 136 -4.32 17.63 1.59
C LEU A 136 -4.38 16.21 1.01
N PHE A 137 -5.56 15.77 0.57
CA PHE A 137 -5.73 14.43 -0.01
C PHE A 137 -5.02 14.27 -1.35
N SER A 138 -4.99 15.32 -2.18
CA SER A 138 -4.24 15.29 -3.43
C SER A 138 -2.73 15.28 -3.21
N SER A 139 -2.22 16.04 -2.23
CA SER A 139 -0.81 16.00 -1.79
C SER A 139 -0.43 14.60 -1.29
N TYR A 140 -1.27 14.00 -0.45
CA TYR A 140 -1.10 12.60 -0.02
C TYR A 140 -1.07 11.63 -1.22
N ALA A 141 -2.03 11.75 -2.14
CA ALA A 141 -2.15 10.87 -3.30
C ALA A 141 -1.00 11.02 -4.32
N ALA A 142 -0.22 12.10 -4.26
CA ALA A 142 0.96 12.30 -5.07
C ALA A 142 2.20 11.53 -4.57
N LEU A 143 2.18 11.05 -3.31
CA LEU A 143 3.30 10.32 -2.71
C LEU A 143 3.35 8.85 -3.16
N PRO A 144 4.54 8.22 -3.19
CA PRO A 144 4.68 6.77 -3.32
C PRO A 144 3.89 5.98 -2.28
N GLN A 145 3.50 4.74 -2.59
CA GLN A 145 2.59 3.97 -1.73
C GLN A 145 3.19 3.62 -0.36
N ASP A 146 4.51 3.38 -0.29
CA ASP A 146 5.21 3.11 0.97
C ASP A 146 5.26 4.36 1.87
N GLU A 147 5.46 5.56 1.30
CA GLU A 147 5.36 6.84 2.01
C GLU A 147 3.95 7.11 2.53
N ARG A 148 2.94 6.79 1.71
CA ARG A 148 1.53 6.87 2.12
C ARG A 148 1.22 5.95 3.30
N GLU A 149 1.75 4.72 3.30
CA GLU A 149 1.60 3.80 4.43
C GLU A 149 2.26 4.35 5.71
N LYS A 150 3.47 4.93 5.63
CA LYS A 150 4.15 5.56 6.78
C LYS A 150 3.32 6.71 7.38
N ILE A 151 2.62 7.49 6.55
CA ILE A 151 1.71 8.55 7.00
C ILE A 151 0.49 7.95 7.70
N VAL A 152 -0.16 6.97 7.08
CA VAL A 152 -1.38 6.35 7.63
C VAL A 152 -1.10 5.70 8.98
N PHE A 153 0.05 5.05 9.14
CA PHE A 153 0.46 4.37 10.38
C PHE A 153 1.56 5.13 11.14
N ARG A 154 1.54 6.47 11.05
CA ARG A 154 2.57 7.35 11.63
C ARG A 154 2.87 7.06 13.11
N PRO A 155 1.88 6.89 14.01
CA PRO A 155 2.19 6.62 15.42
C PRO A 155 3.01 5.34 15.62
N GLN A 156 2.69 4.28 14.88
CA GLN A 156 3.41 3.00 14.93
C GLN A 156 4.78 3.12 14.27
N TYR A 157 4.84 3.76 13.09
CA TYR A 157 6.08 3.99 12.36
C TYR A 157 7.11 4.76 13.21
N GLU A 158 6.72 5.91 13.75
CA GLU A 158 7.62 6.74 14.57
C GLU A 158 8.02 6.04 15.88
N ALA A 159 7.11 5.29 16.52
CA ALA A 159 7.44 4.54 17.72
C ALA A 159 8.50 3.46 17.45
N LEU A 160 8.42 2.79 16.29
CA LEU A 160 9.42 1.82 15.86
C LEU A 160 10.75 2.49 15.52
N GLU A 161 10.75 3.58 14.74
CA GLU A 161 11.96 4.32 14.40
C GLU A 161 12.69 4.81 15.66
N ARG A 162 11.95 5.34 16.66
CA ARG A 162 12.53 5.71 17.96
C ARG A 162 13.14 4.51 18.68
N ALA A 163 12.47 3.36 18.70
CA ALA A 163 12.99 2.16 19.36
C ALA A 163 14.23 1.60 18.64
N ILE A 164 14.24 1.62 17.31
CA ILE A 164 15.39 1.21 16.47
C ILE A 164 16.59 2.13 16.75
N ALA A 165 16.38 3.44 16.72
CA ALA A 165 17.43 4.43 17.00
C ALA A 165 18.00 4.29 18.41
N ALA A 166 17.13 4.05 19.41
CA ALA A 166 17.51 3.80 20.79
C ALA A 166 18.06 2.38 21.04
N LYS A 167 18.08 1.50 20.02
CA LYS A 167 18.47 0.09 20.11
C LYS A 167 17.72 -0.66 21.23
N LYS A 168 16.42 -0.42 21.37
CA LYS A 168 15.55 -1.04 22.38
C LYS A 168 14.64 -2.10 21.78
N LYS A 169 14.33 -3.14 22.58
CA LYS A 169 13.25 -4.08 22.27
C LYS A 169 11.90 -3.38 22.32
N VAL A 170 10.92 -3.99 21.66
CA VAL A 170 9.53 -3.54 21.70
C VAL A 170 8.59 -4.71 21.98
N PHE A 171 7.50 -4.41 22.68
CA PHE A 171 6.31 -5.26 22.72
C PHE A 171 5.30 -4.77 21.68
N LEU A 172 4.89 -5.66 20.79
CA LEU A 172 4.01 -5.36 19.66
C LEU A 172 2.72 -6.16 19.74
N THR A 173 1.61 -5.53 19.35
CA THR A 173 0.35 -6.24 19.05
C THR A 173 0.02 -6.11 17.57
N THR A 174 -0.59 -7.15 16.98
CA THR A 174 -0.99 -7.16 15.56
C THR A 174 -2.45 -7.55 15.38
N GLN A 175 -3.08 -7.07 14.30
CA GLN A 175 -4.50 -7.29 14.02
C GLN A 175 -4.91 -8.77 13.90
N ARG A 176 -3.98 -9.66 13.52
CA ARG A 176 -4.28 -11.07 13.19
C ARG A 176 -3.92 -12.07 14.29
N THR A 177 -3.15 -11.68 15.29
CA THR A 177 -2.77 -12.60 16.36
C THR A 177 -3.83 -12.62 17.45
N ARG A 178 -4.39 -13.81 17.75
CA ARG A 178 -5.13 -14.05 19.00
C ARG A 178 -4.23 -13.93 20.25
N GLU A 179 -2.91 -13.89 20.06
CA GLU A 179 -1.93 -13.63 21.12
C GLU A 179 -2.03 -12.18 21.60
N LYS A 180 -1.84 -11.98 22.91
CA LYS A 180 -1.88 -10.66 23.59
C LYS A 180 -0.77 -9.68 23.15
N GLY A 181 0.01 -10.03 22.13
CA GLY A 181 1.23 -9.36 21.70
C GLY A 181 2.48 -10.20 21.98
N TYR A 182 3.63 -9.75 21.48
CA TYR A 182 4.91 -10.43 21.66
C TYR A 182 6.08 -9.45 21.64
N GLU A 183 7.17 -9.84 22.31
CA GLU A 183 8.42 -9.09 22.36
C GLU A 183 9.32 -9.42 21.17
N LEU A 184 10.05 -8.41 20.68
CA LEU A 184 11.08 -8.58 19.65
C LEU A 184 12.14 -7.49 19.70
N SER A 185 13.24 -7.72 18.99
CA SER A 185 14.27 -6.73 18.70
C SER A 185 14.00 -6.13 17.31
N PRO A 186 13.55 -4.87 17.19
CA PRO A 186 13.29 -4.24 15.89
C PRO A 186 14.62 -3.84 15.24
N TYR A 187 14.85 -4.25 13.99
CA TYR A 187 16.08 -3.94 13.26
C TYR A 187 15.93 -2.74 12.34
N ARG A 188 14.97 -2.79 11.40
CA ARG A 188 14.73 -1.72 10.43
C ARG A 188 13.36 -1.85 9.79
N ILE A 189 12.78 -0.75 9.34
CA ILE A 189 11.63 -0.74 8.44
C ILE A 189 12.12 -0.63 6.99
N ALA A 190 11.61 -1.48 6.09
CA ALA A 190 11.98 -1.48 4.68
C ALA A 190 10.76 -1.68 3.78
N ALA A 191 10.74 -0.99 2.64
CA ALA A 191 9.71 -1.16 1.63
C ALA A 191 10.03 -2.36 0.72
N SER A 192 9.01 -3.08 0.27
CA SER A 192 9.14 -4.07 -0.81
C SER A 192 9.63 -3.43 -2.12
N LYS A 193 10.25 -4.22 -3.00
CA LYS A 193 10.82 -3.76 -4.29
C LYS A 193 9.86 -2.94 -5.16
N GLU A 194 8.56 -3.27 -5.16
CA GLU A 194 7.53 -2.53 -5.90
C GLU A 194 6.87 -1.41 -5.07
N GLU A 195 7.49 -0.98 -3.97
CA GLU A 195 7.01 0.07 -3.05
C GLU A 195 5.58 -0.16 -2.50
N LEU A 196 5.11 -1.40 -2.54
CA LEU A 196 3.73 -1.71 -2.17
C LEU A 196 3.50 -1.59 -0.66
N HIS A 197 4.38 -2.18 0.15
CA HIS A 197 4.25 -2.19 1.61
C HIS A 197 5.58 -2.05 2.34
N CYS A 198 5.50 -1.44 3.52
CA CYS A 198 6.54 -1.37 4.52
C CYS A 198 6.49 -2.59 5.45
N TYR A 199 7.67 -3.15 5.73
CA TYR A 199 7.85 -4.26 6.66
C TYR A 199 8.87 -3.89 7.72
N LEU A 200 8.50 -4.07 8.99
CA LEU A 200 9.45 -4.14 10.09
C LEU A 200 10.20 -5.48 9.99
N LEU A 201 11.50 -5.41 9.82
CA LEU A 201 12.42 -6.52 10.00
C LEU A 201 12.81 -6.57 11.48
N ALA A 202 12.60 -7.73 12.10
CA ALA A 202 12.84 -7.91 13.53
C ALA A 202 13.38 -9.30 13.86
N ALA A 203 14.09 -9.41 14.98
CA ALA A 203 14.48 -10.70 15.55
C ALA A 203 13.52 -11.08 16.69
N ARG A 204 12.94 -12.28 16.61
CA ARG A 204 12.13 -12.91 17.66
C ARG A 204 12.81 -14.23 18.04
N GLY A 205 13.52 -14.23 19.17
CA GLY A 205 14.41 -15.34 19.52
C GLY A 205 15.50 -15.51 18.47
N ASN A 206 15.59 -16.70 17.87
CA ASN A 206 16.57 -17.03 16.82
C ASN A 206 16.02 -16.85 15.38
N GLU A 207 14.87 -16.19 15.23
CA GLU A 207 14.20 -16.05 13.93
C GLU A 207 14.11 -14.59 13.50
N CYS A 208 14.40 -14.34 12.23
CA CYS A 208 14.12 -13.06 11.58
C CYS A 208 12.71 -13.09 11.00
N VAL A 209 11.88 -12.14 11.42
CA VAL A 209 10.47 -12.05 11.02
C VAL A 209 10.19 -10.72 10.32
N PRO A 210 9.53 -10.75 9.16
CA PRO A 210 8.96 -9.56 8.56
C PRO A 210 7.53 -9.32 9.06
N ILE A 211 7.26 -8.12 9.55
CA ILE A 211 5.93 -7.72 10.04
C ILE A 211 5.47 -6.51 9.22
N ARG A 212 4.36 -6.67 8.50
CA ARG A 212 3.77 -5.58 7.69
C ARG A 212 3.33 -4.42 8.59
N LEU A 213 3.73 -3.20 8.25
CA LEU A 213 3.44 -2.00 9.03
C LEU A 213 1.93 -1.83 9.26
N SER A 214 1.10 -1.99 8.21
CA SER A 214 -0.37 -1.88 8.31
C SER A 214 -1.03 -2.83 9.31
N ARG A 215 -0.34 -3.89 9.73
CA ARG A 215 -0.87 -4.90 10.66
C ARG A 215 -0.48 -4.65 12.11
N ILE A 216 0.43 -3.72 12.35
CA ILE A 216 0.88 -3.35 13.70
C ILE A 216 -0.18 -2.44 14.32
N VAL A 217 -0.68 -2.82 15.50
CA VAL A 217 -1.72 -2.07 16.21
C VAL A 217 -1.09 -1.14 17.24
N SER A 218 -0.22 -1.67 18.09
CA SER A 218 0.49 -0.90 19.12
C SER A 218 1.94 -1.31 19.23
N VAL A 219 2.78 -0.35 19.63
CA VAL A 219 4.23 -0.50 19.84
C VAL A 219 4.55 0.07 21.22
N THR A 220 5.09 -0.75 22.12
CA THR A 220 5.53 -0.31 23.45
C THR A 220 7.03 -0.55 23.58
N PRO A 221 7.87 0.49 23.72
CA PRO A 221 9.30 0.30 23.95
C PRO A 221 9.54 -0.38 25.30
N LEU A 222 10.52 -1.27 25.34
CA LEU A 222 10.93 -1.98 26.54
C LEU A 222 12.27 -1.46 27.04
N ALA A 223 12.58 -1.72 28.31
CA ALA A 223 13.86 -1.32 28.90
C ALA A 223 15.05 -2.09 28.31
N GLN A 224 14.82 -3.33 27.87
CA GLN A 224 15.86 -4.23 27.37
C GLN A 224 16.39 -3.79 26.01
N ASP A 225 17.69 -3.99 25.80
CA ASP A 225 18.35 -3.68 24.53
C ASP A 225 18.03 -4.71 23.44
N ALA A 226 17.94 -4.21 22.22
CA ALA A 226 17.85 -5.01 21.00
C ALA A 226 19.23 -5.61 20.69
N VAL A 227 19.30 -6.94 20.66
CA VAL A 227 20.53 -7.69 20.35
C VAL A 227 20.31 -8.51 19.09
N PHE A 228 21.32 -8.52 18.22
CA PHE A 228 21.33 -9.27 16.96
C PHE A 228 22.59 -10.13 16.88
N SER A 229 22.43 -11.41 16.54
CA SER A 229 23.57 -12.28 16.26
C SER A 229 24.07 -12.04 14.82
N PRO A 230 25.28 -12.51 14.47
CA PRO A 230 25.78 -12.46 13.09
C PRO A 230 24.82 -13.11 12.09
N GLU A 231 24.14 -14.19 12.47
CA GLU A 231 23.13 -14.87 11.65
C GLU A 231 21.90 -13.98 11.41
N HIS A 232 21.44 -13.24 12.43
CA HIS A 232 20.36 -12.27 12.25
C HIS A 232 20.75 -11.20 11.24
N LEU A 233 21.95 -10.62 11.36
CA LEU A 233 22.42 -9.57 10.48
C LEU A 233 22.57 -10.07 9.02
N SER A 234 23.13 -11.26 8.83
CA SER A 234 23.22 -11.90 7.51
C SER A 234 21.83 -12.15 6.90
N MET A 235 20.88 -12.60 7.71
CA MET A 235 19.51 -12.82 7.25
C MET A 235 18.80 -11.51 6.87
N PHE A 236 18.93 -10.46 7.69
CA PHE A 236 18.37 -9.15 7.35
C PHE A 236 18.98 -8.58 6.07
N ALA A 237 20.28 -8.77 5.83
CA ALA A 237 20.90 -8.37 4.57
C ALA A 237 20.27 -9.09 3.37
N ARG A 238 20.01 -10.41 3.47
CA ARG A 238 19.29 -11.16 2.42
C ARG A 238 17.85 -10.67 2.23
N MET A 239 17.12 -10.41 3.32
CA MET A 239 15.77 -9.87 3.26
C MET A 239 15.74 -8.51 2.55
N LEU A 240 16.67 -7.62 2.87
CA LEU A 240 16.79 -6.32 2.21
C LEU A 240 17.17 -6.44 0.73
N ALA A 241 18.04 -7.39 0.37
CA ALA A 241 18.49 -7.56 -1.01
C ALA A 241 17.43 -8.17 -1.93
N PHE A 242 16.66 -9.15 -1.44
CA PHE A 242 15.79 -9.97 -2.31
C PHE A 242 14.28 -9.74 -2.08
N GLY A 243 13.89 -9.17 -0.96
CA GLY A 243 12.49 -8.86 -0.65
C GLY A 243 12.21 -8.91 0.86
N PRO A 244 11.96 -7.76 1.53
CA PRO A 244 11.79 -7.71 2.97
C PRO A 244 10.49 -8.39 3.45
N GLN A 245 9.54 -8.65 2.54
CA GLN A 245 8.29 -9.34 2.86
C GLN A 245 8.47 -10.84 3.08
N PHE A 246 9.58 -11.43 2.62
CA PHE A 246 9.77 -12.87 2.63
C PHE A 246 10.52 -13.35 3.86
N ARG A 247 9.93 -14.34 4.52
CA ARG A 247 10.59 -15.07 5.59
C ARG A 247 11.45 -16.17 4.99
N TYR A 248 12.65 -16.32 5.54
CA TYR A 248 13.58 -17.37 5.15
C TYR A 248 13.54 -18.56 6.12
N GLY A 249 13.81 -19.75 5.60
CA GLY A 249 14.06 -20.94 6.41
C GLY A 249 15.41 -20.88 7.12
N LYS A 250 15.57 -21.62 8.23
CA LYS A 250 16.79 -21.64 9.05
C LYS A 250 18.06 -22.05 8.28
N ARG A 251 17.93 -22.84 7.20
CA ARG A 251 19.03 -23.32 6.36
C ARG A 251 18.59 -23.34 4.89
N GLU A 252 18.12 -22.19 4.42
CA GLU A 252 17.63 -22.06 3.06
C GLU A 252 18.80 -21.84 2.08
N GLU A 253 19.16 -22.91 1.38
CA GLU A 253 20.19 -22.91 0.33
C GLU A 253 19.72 -22.19 -0.94
N GLU A 254 20.67 -21.86 -1.81
CA GLU A 254 20.37 -21.30 -3.13
C GLU A 254 19.57 -22.29 -3.97
N ALA A 255 18.65 -21.74 -4.75
CA ALA A 255 17.86 -22.51 -5.70
C ALA A 255 18.44 -22.37 -7.11
N VAL A 256 18.43 -23.46 -7.86
CA VAL A 256 18.80 -23.48 -9.28
C VAL A 256 17.57 -23.82 -10.09
N VAL A 257 17.28 -23.02 -11.10
CA VAL A 257 16.11 -23.16 -11.97
C VAL A 257 16.55 -23.16 -13.42
N GLN A 258 16.16 -24.20 -14.15
CA GLN A 258 16.35 -24.29 -15.59
C GLN A 258 15.08 -23.79 -16.29
N PHE A 259 15.21 -22.79 -17.14
CA PHE A 259 14.12 -22.32 -17.99
C PHE A 259 14.19 -22.93 -19.39
N THR A 260 13.04 -23.07 -20.03
CA THR A 260 12.95 -23.30 -21.48
C THR A 260 13.14 -21.97 -22.24
N ALA A 261 13.24 -22.00 -23.57
CA ALA A 261 13.26 -20.76 -24.37
C ALA A 261 12.00 -19.91 -24.12
N HIS A 262 10.83 -20.54 -24.08
CA HIS A 262 9.58 -19.86 -23.75
C HIS A 262 9.57 -19.36 -22.29
N GLY A 263 10.10 -20.16 -21.35
CA GLY A 263 10.27 -19.74 -19.96
C GLY A 263 11.13 -18.48 -19.82
N MET A 264 12.15 -18.32 -20.67
CA MET A 264 12.96 -17.11 -20.70
C MET A 264 12.19 -15.88 -21.20
N GLU A 265 11.30 -16.05 -22.19
CA GLU A 265 10.39 -14.98 -22.63
C GLU A 265 9.42 -14.59 -21.51
N MET A 266 8.82 -15.58 -20.85
CA MET A 266 7.95 -15.36 -19.69
C MET A 266 8.70 -14.63 -18.58
N TYR A 267 9.94 -15.04 -18.27
CA TYR A 267 10.75 -14.39 -17.24
C TYR A 267 11.01 -12.92 -17.57
N ARG A 268 11.22 -12.57 -18.84
CA ARG A 268 11.38 -11.17 -19.29
C ARG A 268 10.09 -10.37 -19.24
N ALA A 269 8.95 -10.99 -19.54
CA ALA A 269 7.65 -10.32 -19.53
C ALA A 269 7.08 -10.12 -18.11
N LEU A 270 7.27 -11.10 -17.23
CA LEU A 270 6.75 -11.07 -15.85
C LEU A 270 7.69 -10.30 -14.93
N TYR A 271 7.56 -8.98 -14.86
CA TYR A 271 8.48 -8.13 -14.07
C TYR A 271 8.07 -7.95 -12.60
N VAL A 272 6.77 -8.02 -12.31
CA VAL A 272 6.24 -7.90 -10.95
C VAL A 272 6.68 -9.09 -10.10
N HIS A 273 7.30 -8.82 -8.95
CA HIS A 273 7.84 -9.80 -8.01
C HIS A 273 8.93 -10.71 -8.58
N ARG A 274 9.58 -10.30 -9.68
CA ARG A 274 10.64 -11.07 -10.32
C ARG A 274 11.83 -11.27 -9.37
N PRO A 275 12.19 -12.52 -9.02
CA PRO A 275 13.35 -12.82 -8.18
C PRO A 275 14.63 -12.44 -8.94
N VAL A 276 15.61 -11.88 -8.24
CA VAL A 276 16.89 -11.46 -8.82
C VAL A 276 17.86 -12.65 -8.75
N PRO A 277 18.41 -13.12 -9.89
CA PRO A 277 19.40 -14.19 -9.89
C PRO A 277 20.75 -13.68 -9.39
N VAL A 278 21.51 -14.55 -8.73
CA VAL A 278 22.90 -14.31 -8.33
C VAL A 278 23.90 -14.84 -9.35
N SER A 279 23.47 -15.80 -10.19
CA SER A 279 24.25 -16.30 -11.32
C SER A 279 23.33 -16.75 -12.45
N VAL A 280 23.78 -16.62 -13.69
CA VAL A 280 23.08 -17.04 -14.90
C VAL A 280 24.06 -17.75 -15.82
N GLU A 281 23.80 -19.02 -16.10
CA GLU A 281 24.57 -19.86 -17.01
C GLU A 281 23.63 -20.43 -18.08
N ASN A 282 23.68 -19.89 -19.30
CA ASN A 282 22.70 -20.16 -20.36
C ASN A 282 21.26 -19.87 -19.87
N ASN A 283 20.43 -20.90 -19.79
CA ASN A 283 19.05 -20.84 -19.29
C ASN A 283 18.92 -21.37 -17.85
N THR A 284 20.06 -21.56 -17.15
CA THR A 284 20.13 -22.01 -15.76
C THR A 284 20.41 -20.83 -14.84
N PHE A 285 19.46 -20.54 -13.95
CA PHE A 285 19.50 -19.38 -13.09
C PHE A 285 19.67 -19.84 -11.65
N THR A 286 20.62 -19.24 -10.94
CA THR A 286 20.82 -19.46 -9.50
C THR A 286 20.23 -18.29 -8.73
N PHE A 287 19.46 -18.57 -7.70
CA PHE A 287 18.75 -17.59 -6.88
C PHE A 287 19.08 -17.79 -5.40
N ALA A 288 19.45 -16.71 -4.72
CA ALA A 288 19.70 -16.70 -3.28
C ALA A 288 18.51 -16.17 -2.45
N CYS A 289 17.37 -15.91 -3.09
CA CYS A 289 16.15 -15.47 -2.42
C CYS A 289 15.40 -16.63 -1.74
N SER A 290 14.35 -16.32 -0.97
CA SER A 290 13.59 -17.36 -0.28
C SER A 290 12.90 -18.31 -1.28
N HIS A 291 12.79 -19.59 -0.92
CA HIS A 291 12.05 -20.58 -1.70
C HIS A 291 10.57 -20.24 -1.77
N GLN A 292 10.03 -19.50 -0.79
CA GLN A 292 8.66 -18.99 -0.84
C GLN A 292 8.47 -17.95 -1.95
N GLN A 293 9.41 -17.01 -2.10
CA GLN A 293 9.40 -16.04 -3.19
C GLN A 293 9.47 -16.74 -4.55
N LEU A 294 10.39 -17.71 -4.69
CA LEU A 294 10.51 -18.50 -5.91
C LEU A 294 9.25 -19.30 -6.21
N MET A 295 8.69 -19.98 -5.22
CA MET A 295 7.43 -20.72 -5.36
C MET A 295 6.33 -19.81 -5.92
N GLN A 296 6.10 -18.65 -5.29
CA GLN A 296 5.05 -17.71 -5.71
C GLN A 296 5.24 -17.20 -7.14
N TYR A 297 6.47 -17.04 -7.58
CA TYR A 297 6.78 -16.58 -8.93
C TYR A 297 6.70 -17.72 -9.97
N LEU A 298 7.32 -18.86 -9.68
CA LEU A 298 7.49 -19.98 -10.63
C LEU A 298 6.22 -20.78 -10.90
N VAL A 299 5.23 -20.78 -9.98
CA VAL A 299 3.94 -21.48 -10.23
C VAL A 299 3.20 -20.98 -11.48
N ARG A 300 3.56 -19.79 -12.00
CA ARG A 300 2.99 -19.22 -13.22
C ARG A 300 3.62 -19.80 -14.50
N PHE A 301 4.76 -20.46 -14.40
CA PHE A 301 5.56 -20.92 -15.54
C PHE A 301 5.17 -22.33 -16.00
N GLY A 302 4.47 -23.11 -15.17
CA GLY A 302 4.05 -24.46 -15.55
C GLY A 302 5.25 -25.34 -15.87
N ARG A 303 5.27 -25.85 -17.10
CA ARG A 303 6.37 -26.69 -17.63
C ARG A 303 7.62 -25.91 -18.01
N ASP A 304 7.54 -24.59 -18.11
CA ASP A 304 8.59 -23.74 -18.68
C ASP A 304 9.66 -23.30 -17.67
N ALA A 305 9.52 -23.70 -16.40
CA ALA A 305 10.53 -23.56 -15.38
C ALA A 305 10.67 -24.85 -14.57
N PHE A 306 11.88 -25.38 -14.51
CA PHE A 306 12.22 -26.59 -13.78
C PHE A 306 13.18 -26.29 -12.63
N VAL A 307 12.78 -26.55 -11.39
CA VAL A 307 13.66 -26.37 -10.22
C VAL A 307 14.63 -27.54 -10.12
N VAL A 308 15.89 -27.29 -10.44
CA VAL A 308 16.99 -28.27 -10.36
C VAL A 308 17.41 -28.51 -8.90
N ARG A 309 17.42 -27.50 -8.04
CA ARG A 309 17.58 -27.67 -6.58
C ARG A 309 17.00 -26.46 -5.85
N PRO A 310 16.59 -26.58 -4.57
CA PRO A 310 16.51 -27.82 -3.78
C PRO A 310 15.39 -28.76 -4.26
N SER A 311 15.52 -30.04 -3.91
CA SER A 311 14.44 -31.01 -4.08
C SER A 311 13.18 -30.61 -3.29
N SER A 312 13.33 -30.02 -2.10
CA SER A 312 12.21 -29.57 -1.28
C SER A 312 11.32 -28.53 -2.00
N LEU A 313 11.92 -27.53 -2.66
CA LEU A 313 11.18 -26.55 -3.47
C LEU A 313 10.55 -27.21 -4.71
N ARG A 314 11.30 -28.08 -5.40
CA ARG A 314 10.78 -28.84 -6.55
C ARG A 314 9.54 -29.66 -6.16
N GLU A 315 9.58 -30.37 -5.04
CA GLU A 315 8.48 -31.19 -4.55
C GLU A 315 7.26 -30.34 -4.19
N ARG A 316 7.46 -29.16 -3.58
CA ARG A 316 6.34 -28.22 -3.31
C ARG A 316 5.64 -27.76 -4.59
N ILE A 317 6.40 -27.43 -5.64
CA ILE A 317 5.84 -27.07 -6.96
C ILE A 317 5.12 -28.27 -7.59
N ARG A 318 5.73 -29.46 -7.55
CA ARG A 318 5.13 -30.70 -8.08
C ARG A 318 3.80 -31.00 -7.40
N THR A 319 3.74 -30.92 -6.08
CA THR A 319 2.51 -31.12 -5.30
C THR A 319 1.45 -30.09 -5.65
N PHE A 320 1.82 -28.81 -5.78
CA PHE A 320 0.89 -27.75 -6.19
C PHE A 320 0.22 -28.07 -7.53
N TYR A 321 1.00 -28.40 -8.56
CA TYR A 321 0.43 -28.75 -9.87
C TYR A 321 -0.37 -30.06 -9.86
N ALA A 322 0.08 -31.09 -9.12
CA ALA A 322 -0.65 -32.35 -9.01
C ALA A 322 -2.02 -32.17 -8.35
N LEU A 323 -2.11 -31.38 -7.28
CA LEU A 323 -3.37 -31.08 -6.60
C LEU A 323 -4.30 -30.24 -7.48
N ALA A 324 -3.77 -29.22 -8.15
CA ALA A 324 -4.53 -28.42 -9.11
C ALA A 324 -5.09 -29.32 -10.23
N GLY A 325 -4.23 -30.11 -10.88
CA GLY A 325 -4.63 -31.03 -11.94
C GLY A 325 -5.73 -32.00 -11.52
N LYS A 326 -5.60 -32.62 -10.33
CA LYS A 326 -6.66 -33.48 -9.75
C LYS A 326 -7.97 -32.71 -9.59
N LYS A 327 -7.94 -31.48 -9.07
CA LYS A 327 -9.14 -30.66 -8.87
C LYS A 327 -9.83 -30.35 -10.21
N TYR A 328 -9.09 -29.89 -11.21
CA TYR A 328 -9.63 -29.58 -12.54
C TYR A 328 -10.14 -30.83 -13.28
N ALA A 329 -9.49 -31.98 -13.12
CA ALA A 329 -9.98 -33.25 -13.68
C ALA A 329 -11.26 -33.75 -12.98
N SER A 330 -11.36 -33.57 -11.66
CA SER A 330 -12.53 -34.01 -10.86
C SER A 330 -13.76 -33.07 -10.95
N ALA A 331 -13.59 -31.87 -11.52
CA ALA A 331 -14.58 -30.79 -11.54
C ALA A 331 -15.85 -31.09 -12.38
N ASN A 332 -15.89 -32.18 -13.14
CA ASN A 332 -16.98 -32.45 -14.10
C ASN A 332 -18.39 -32.61 -13.50
N ARG A 333 -18.58 -32.87 -12.19
CA ARG A 333 -19.93 -33.04 -11.61
C ARG A 333 -20.44 -31.84 -10.80
N HIS A 334 -19.57 -31.11 -10.11
CA HIS A 334 -19.98 -29.98 -9.25
C HIS A 334 -20.01 -28.65 -10.01
N TYR A 335 -19.17 -28.49 -11.04
CA TYR A 335 -19.09 -27.25 -11.82
C TYR A 335 -19.99 -27.23 -13.06
N ALA A 336 -20.63 -28.36 -13.41
CA ALA A 336 -21.66 -28.39 -14.45
C ALA A 336 -22.85 -27.49 -14.07
N THR A 337 -23.26 -27.52 -12.80
CA THR A 337 -24.34 -26.67 -12.27
C THR A 337 -23.95 -25.19 -12.29
N LEU A 338 -22.75 -24.85 -11.81
CA LEU A 338 -22.22 -23.47 -11.84
C LEU A 338 -22.04 -22.94 -13.27
N ARG A 339 -21.66 -23.81 -14.23
CA ARG A 339 -21.56 -23.46 -15.65
C ARG A 339 -22.93 -23.17 -16.26
N ASN A 340 -23.94 -23.95 -15.90
CA ASN A 340 -25.32 -23.73 -16.34
C ASN A 340 -25.91 -22.46 -15.71
N GLU A 341 -25.61 -22.18 -14.44
CA GLU A 341 -26.03 -20.94 -13.75
C GLU A 341 -25.34 -19.70 -14.33
N ALA A 342 -24.03 -19.76 -14.63
CA ALA A 342 -23.30 -18.68 -15.29
C ALA A 342 -23.82 -18.42 -16.71
N ALA A 343 -24.02 -19.48 -17.51
CA ALA A 343 -24.58 -19.35 -18.86
C ALA A 343 -26.02 -18.80 -18.85
N ALA A 344 -26.83 -19.16 -17.85
CA ALA A 344 -28.17 -18.60 -17.67
C ALA A 344 -28.12 -17.13 -17.25
N ALA A 345 -27.13 -16.71 -16.45
CA ALA A 345 -26.93 -15.32 -16.06
C ALA A 345 -26.48 -14.45 -17.26
N ASP A 346 -25.55 -14.95 -18.08
CA ASP A 346 -25.06 -14.26 -19.28
C ASP A 346 -26.19 -14.10 -20.31
N ALA A 347 -26.99 -15.15 -20.56
CA ALA A 347 -28.15 -15.07 -21.45
C ALA A 347 -29.24 -14.09 -20.97
N LYS A 348 -29.36 -13.89 -19.65
CA LYS A 348 -30.30 -12.92 -19.05
C LYS A 348 -29.76 -11.49 -19.13
N ALA A 349 -28.44 -11.31 -19.09
CA ALA A 349 -27.79 -10.03 -19.28
C ALA A 349 -27.90 -9.54 -20.74
N ASP A 350 -27.75 -10.43 -21.72
CA ASP A 350 -27.90 -10.10 -23.15
C ASP A 350 -29.35 -9.72 -23.50
N LYS A 351 -30.36 -10.43 -22.98
CA LYS A 351 -31.78 -10.06 -23.21
C LYS A 351 -32.14 -8.68 -22.66
N ASN A 352 -31.62 -8.34 -21.47
CA ASN A 352 -31.84 -7.02 -20.86
C ASN A 352 -31.07 -5.90 -21.58
N ALA A 353 -30.03 -6.21 -22.35
CA ALA A 353 -29.30 -5.25 -23.17
C ALA A 353 -30.04 -4.92 -24.48
N ASP A 354 -30.77 -5.88 -25.06
CA ASP A 354 -31.62 -5.67 -26.23
C ASP A 354 -32.93 -4.93 -25.90
N GLU A 355 -33.56 -5.19 -24.75
CA GLU A 355 -34.77 -4.47 -24.32
C GLU A 355 -34.52 -2.97 -24.02
N ARG A 356 -33.27 -2.57 -23.72
CA ARG A 356 -32.89 -1.16 -23.51
C ARG A 356 -32.62 -0.38 -24.81
N LYS A 357 -32.74 -1.02 -25.97
CA LYS A 357 -32.59 -0.39 -27.29
C LYS A 357 -33.91 -0.17 -28.04
N ALA A 358 -35.06 -0.54 -27.45
CA ALA A 358 -36.35 -0.18 -28.01
C ALA A 358 -36.62 1.33 -27.80
N PRO A 359 -36.90 2.12 -28.87
CA PRO A 359 -37.29 3.53 -28.70
C PRO A 359 -38.67 3.62 -28.03
N PRO A 360 -38.98 4.72 -27.33
CA PRO A 360 -40.34 4.95 -26.83
C PRO A 360 -41.29 5.07 -28.02
N GLU A 361 -42.38 4.31 -28.02
CA GLU A 361 -43.49 4.51 -28.95
C GLU A 361 -44.08 5.91 -28.71
N GLU A 362 -44.12 6.73 -29.76
CA GLU A 362 -44.83 8.01 -29.79
C GLU A 362 -46.34 7.73 -29.79
N GLU A 363 -47.03 8.09 -28.71
CA GLU A 363 -48.49 8.20 -28.68
C GLU A 363 -48.92 9.48 -29.43
N GLN A 364 -49.83 9.31 -30.40
CA GLN A 364 -50.50 10.36 -31.17
C GLN A 364 -51.61 11.05 -30.40
#